data_AF-A0A920R724-F1
#
_entry.id   AF-A0A920R724-F1
#
_cell.length_a   1.000
_cell.length_b   1.000
_cell.length_c   1.000
_cell.angle_alpha   90.00
_cell.angle_beta   90.00
_cell.angle_gamma   90.00
#
_symmetry.space_group_name_H-M   'P 1'
#
loop_
_entity.id
_entity.type
_entity.pdbx_description
1 polymer ?
#
loop_
_entity_poly.entity_id
_entity_poly.type
_entity_poly.pdbx_seq_one_letter_code
_entity_poly.pdbx_strand_id
1 'polypeptide(L)' 'MRDALIAEPEVFTTTVANKLLTYALGRGVEYYDAPAVRRIVRGAAADNYSWSAIIAGIANSTPFQMRRIEAQ' A
#
# COMPACT_ATOMS: atom_id res chain seq x y z
N MET A 1 -3.08 19.39 -12.82
CA MET A 1 -3.38 18.35 -11.79
C MET A 1 -2.43 17.15 -11.89
N ARG A 2 -2.11 16.61 -13.07
CA ARG A 2 -1.12 15.52 -13.21
C ARG A 2 0.26 15.89 -12.64
N ASP A 3 0.72 17.12 -12.88
CA ASP A 3 2.05 17.56 -12.46
C ASP A 3 2.18 17.69 -10.92
N ALA A 4 1.09 18.00 -10.22
CA ALA A 4 1.08 18.05 -8.75
C ALA A 4 1.20 16.65 -8.11
N LEU A 5 0.65 15.61 -8.75
CA LEU A 5 0.82 14.22 -8.30
C LEU A 5 2.24 13.72 -8.50
N ILE A 6 2.94 14.25 -9.51
CA ILE A 6 4.37 13.99 -9.75
C ILE A 6 5.23 14.75 -8.73
N ALA A 7 4.78 15.92 -8.28
CA ALA A 7 5.50 16.73 -7.29
C ALA A 7 5.52 16.08 -5.89
N GLU A 8 4.52 15.27 -5.55
CA GLU A 8 4.39 14.62 -4.23
C GLU A 8 4.13 13.10 -4.35
N PRO A 9 5.11 12.33 -4.86
CA PRO A 9 4.94 10.91 -5.14
C PRO A 9 4.67 10.08 -3.88
N GLU A 10 5.15 10.51 -2.72
CA GLU A 10 4.92 9.85 -1.44
C GLU A 10 3.44 9.92 -1.02
N VAL A 11 2.80 11.08 -1.16
CA VAL A 11 1.38 11.28 -0.82
C VAL A 11 0.48 10.48 -1.75
N PHE A 12 0.80 10.50 -3.05
CA PHE A 12 0.09 9.70 -4.04
C PHE A 12 0.24 8.19 -3.74
N THR A 13 1.46 7.72 -3.52
CA THR A 13 1.74 6.31 -3.22
C THR A 13 1.08 5.86 -1.93
N THR A 14 1.04 6.72 -0.91
CA THR A 14 0.32 6.45 0.35
C THR A 14 -1.16 6.25 0.11
N THR A 15 -1.78 7.10 -0.72
CA THR A 15 -3.21 6.98 -1.06
C THR A 15 -3.48 5.70 -1.84
N VAL A 16 -2.66 5.39 -2.84
CA VAL A 16 -2.74 4.16 -3.64
C VAL A 16 -2.58 2.93 -2.76
N ALA A 17 -1.55 2.89 -1.90
CA ALA A 17 -1.29 1.77 -1.00
C ALA A 17 -2.48 1.52 -0.05
N ASN A 18 -3.08 2.57 0.51
CA ASN A 18 -4.28 2.45 1.35
C ASN A 18 -5.47 1.83 0.59
N LYS A 19 -5.74 2.31 -0.63
CA LYS A 19 -6.85 1.80 -1.45
C LYS A 19 -6.63 0.36 -1.87
N LEU A 20 -5.44 0.03 -2.36
CA LEU A 20 -5.12 -1.35 -2.76
C LEU A 20 -5.14 -2.30 -1.56
N LEU A 21 -4.62 -1.87 -0.40
CA LEU A 21 -4.68 -2.68 0.81
C LEU A 21 -6.13 -2.89 1.27
N THR A 22 -7.00 -1.89 1.15
CA THR A 22 -8.45 -2.04 1.42
C THR A 22 -9.05 -3.17 0.57
N TYR A 23 -8.79 -3.17 -0.74
CA TYR A 23 -9.24 -4.23 -1.64
C TYR A 23 -8.63 -5.59 -1.28
N ALA A 24 -7.34 -5.61 -0.96
CA ALA A 24 -6.62 -6.84 -0.64
C ALA A 24 -7.08 -7.47 0.69
N LEU A 25 -7.56 -6.67 1.63
CA LEU A 25 -8.06 -7.16 2.93
C LEU A 25 -9.57 -7.45 2.94
N GLY A 26 -10.33 -6.93 1.99
CA GLY A 26 -11.80 -7.01 2.01
C GLY A 26 -12.45 -6.18 3.12
N ARG A 27 -11.67 -5.35 3.82
CA ARG A 27 -12.09 -4.39 4.86
C ARG A 27 -11.34 -3.07 4.68
N GLY A 28 -11.84 -2.01 5.29
CA GLY A 28 -11.11 -0.74 5.38
C GLY A 28 -9.76 -0.91 6.10
N VAL A 29 -8.76 -0.15 5.69
CA VAL A 29 -7.49 -0.01 6.42
C VAL A 29 -7.75 0.71 7.75
N GLU A 30 -7.24 0.14 8.84
CA GLU A 30 -7.41 0.66 10.20
C GLU A 30 -6.11 1.27 10.75
N TYR A 31 -6.18 1.91 11.93
CA TYR A 31 -5.03 2.59 12.52
C TYR A 31 -3.82 1.68 12.73
N TYR A 32 -4.06 0.39 13.02
CA TYR A 32 -3.00 -0.60 13.22
C TYR A 32 -2.35 -1.08 11.91
N ASP A 33 -2.94 -0.81 10.75
CA ASP A 33 -2.36 -1.09 9.44
C ASP A 33 -1.42 0.05 8.97
N ALA A 34 -1.47 1.23 9.61
CA ALA A 34 -0.66 2.38 9.25
C ALA A 34 0.87 2.10 9.21
N PRO A 35 1.46 1.28 10.12
CA PRO A 35 2.86 0.86 10.00
C PRO A 35 3.15 0.05 8.73
N ALA A 36 2.21 -0.78 8.28
CA ALA A 36 2.36 -1.57 7.05
C ALA A 36 2.34 -0.65 5.82
N VAL A 37 1.40 0.30 5.77
CA VAL A 37 1.33 1.31 4.69
C VAL A 37 2.63 2.12 4.63
N ARG A 38 3.14 2.62 5.76
CA ARG A 38 4.42 3.35 5.80
C ARG A 38 5.60 2.51 5.30
N ARG A 39 5.62 1.22 5.63
CA ARG A 39 6.69 0.31 5.15
C ARG A 39 6.61 0.10 3.64
N ILE A 40 5.40 -0.05 3.08
CA ILE A 40 5.18 -0.17 1.64
C ILE A 40 5.67 1.09 0.91
N VAL A 41 5.26 2.27 1.37
CA VAL A 41 5.63 3.55 0.74
C VAL A 41 7.14 3.77 0.81
N ARG A 42 7.77 3.51 1.96
CA ARG A 42 9.24 3.61 2.11
C ARG A 42 9.99 2.60 1.23
N GLY A 43 9.49 1.38 1.12
CA GLY A 43 10.06 0.37 0.23
C GLY A 43 9.94 0.79 -1.24
N ALA A 44 8.75 1.27 -1.64
CA ALA A 44 8.52 1.78 -2.98
C ALA A 44 9.41 2.99 -3.32
N ALA A 45 9.68 3.88 -2.35
CA ALA A 45 10.58 5.01 -2.56
C ALA A 45 12.01 4.59 -2.95
N ALA A 46 12.50 3.45 -2.45
CA ALA A 46 13.80 2.89 -2.87
C ALA A 46 13.81 2.44 -4.34
N ASP A 47 12.63 2.09 -4.88
CA ASP A 47 12.41 1.66 -6.26
C ASP A 47 11.69 2.74 -7.10
N ASN A 48 11.95 4.02 -6.82
CA ASN A 48 11.36 5.18 -7.53
C ASN A 48 9.83 5.14 -7.64
N TYR A 49 9.16 4.66 -6.59
CA TYR A 49 7.71 4.49 -6.51
C TYR A 49 7.14 3.61 -7.63
N SER A 50 7.92 2.62 -8.10
CA SER A 50 7.48 1.72 -9.17
C SER A 50 6.22 0.93 -8.77
N TRP A 51 5.35 0.70 -9.75
CA TRP A 51 4.12 -0.04 -9.54
C TRP A 51 4.38 -1.45 -8.97
N SER A 52 5.41 -2.13 -9.49
CA SER A 52 5.83 -3.46 -9.01
C SER A 52 6.24 -3.44 -7.54
N ALA A 53 6.96 -2.42 -7.08
CA ALA A 53 7.39 -2.32 -5.69
C ALA A 53 6.20 -2.11 -4.74
N ILE A 54 5.21 -1.31 -5.15
CA ILE A 54 3.98 -1.11 -4.37
C ILE A 54 3.22 -2.43 -4.22
N ILE A 55 3.00 -3.16 -5.33
CA ILE A 55 2.28 -4.44 -5.32
C ILE A 55 3.04 -5.50 -4.50
N ALA A 56 4.35 -5.61 -4.69
CA ALA A 56 5.19 -6.52 -3.91
C ALA A 56 5.16 -6.15 -2.42
N GLY A 57 5.19 -4.86 -2.09
CA GLY A 57 5.06 -4.38 -0.71
C GLY A 57 3.73 -4.78 -0.07
N ILE A 58 2.63 -4.67 -0.81
CA ILE A 58 1.30 -5.10 -0.33
C ILE A 58 1.27 -6.61 -0.11
N ALA A 59 1.73 -7.40 -1.09
CA ALA A 59 1.74 -8.86 -1.00
C ALA A 59 2.62 -9.39 0.16
N ASN A 60 3.69 -8.68 0.50
CA ASN A 60 4.58 -9.01 1.62
C ASN A 60 4.19 -8.33 2.94
N SER A 61 3.08 -7.60 2.98
CA SER A 61 2.64 -6.89 4.18
C SER A 61 2.01 -7.86 5.19
N THR A 62 2.29 -7.63 6.47
CA THR A 62 1.67 -8.37 7.59
C THR A 62 0.14 -8.45 7.48
N PRO A 63 -0.61 -7.36 7.24
CA PRO A 63 -2.06 -7.45 7.14
C PRO A 63 -2.51 -8.33 5.96
N PHE A 64 -1.81 -8.30 4.83
CA PHE A 64 -2.15 -9.16 3.69
C PHE A 64 -1.86 -10.63 3.96
N GLN A 65 -0.70 -10.95 4.55
CA GLN A 65 -0.30 -12.33 4.82
C GLN A 65 -1.11 -12.97 5.94
N MET A 66 -1.52 -12.19 6.94
CA MET A 66 -2.30 -12.66 8.09
C MET A 66 -3.81 -12.51 7.90
N ARG A 67 -4.27 -12.06 6.72
CA ARG A 67 -5.71 -12.02 6.43
C ARG A 67 -6.24 -13.45 6.52
N ARG A 68 -7.24 -13.66 7.37
CA ARG A 68 -8.03 -14.90 7.30
C ARG A 68 -8.85 -14.84 6.02
N ILE A 69 -8.44 -15.61 5.04
CA ILE A 69 -9.34 -15.95 3.93
C ILE A 69 -10.32 -16.95 4.55
N GLU A 70 -11.54 -16.52 4.86
CA GLU A 70 -12.63 -17.50 4.95
C GLU A 70 -12.72 -18.12 3.55
N ALA A 71 -12.26 -19.37 3.43
CA ALA A 71 -12.49 -20.16 2.24
C ALA A 71 -14.00 -20.37 2.16
N GLN A 72 -14.65 -19.64 1.27
CA GLN A 72 -16.02 -19.90 0.84
C GLN A 72 -16.05 -21.13 -0.06
#